data_AF-A0A3N2CRW7-F1
#
_entry.id   AF-A0A3N2CRW7-F1
#
_cell.length_a   1.000
_cell.length_b   1.000
_cell.length_c   1.000
_cell.angle_alpha   90.00
_cell.angle_beta   90.00
_cell.angle_gamma   90.00
#
_symmetry.space_group_name_H-M   'P 1'
#
loop_
_entity.id
_entity.type
_entity.pdbx_description
1 polymer ?
#
loop_
_entity_poly.entity_id
_entity_poly.type
_entity_poly.pdbx_seq_one_letter_code
_entity_poly.pdbx_strand_id
1 'polypeptide(L)' 'MPEREPLKPPDGPETAAERARRRRRLAEVFGEVLPEQTGDDRGGQDRPGEDDRAADERLRRDVPPHHGPVG' A
#
# COMPACT_ATOMS: atom_id res chain seq x y z
N MET A 1 9.70 18.59 -5.01
CA MET A 1 8.69 18.25 -3.99
C MET A 1 9.34 18.47 -2.64
N PRO A 2 8.78 19.27 -1.71
CA PRO A 2 9.32 19.30 -0.36
C PRO A 2 9.14 17.91 0.27
N GLU A 3 10.26 17.32 0.73
CA GLU A 3 10.27 16.11 1.55
C GLU A 3 9.39 16.38 2.78
N ARG A 4 8.29 15.64 2.94
CA ARG A 4 7.48 15.74 4.14
C ARG A 4 8.26 15.09 5.28
N GLU A 5 8.79 15.90 6.17
CA GLU A 5 9.42 15.44 7.41
C GLU A 5 8.45 14.48 8.14
N PRO A 6 8.88 13.27 8.55
CA PRO A 6 8.00 12.34 9.23
C PRO A 6 7.49 13.00 10.52
N LEU A 7 6.18 12.94 10.74
CA LEU A 7 5.55 13.52 11.92
C LEU A 7 6.12 12.83 13.16
N LYS A 8 7.01 13.52 13.89
CA LYS A 8 7.50 13.04 15.18
C LYS A 8 6.28 12.81 16.09
N PRO A 9 6.13 11.63 16.71
CA PRO A 9 5.06 11.43 17.67
C PRO A 9 5.19 12.45 18.81
N PRO A 10 4.08 12.91 19.41
CA PRO A 10 4.15 13.85 20.51
C PRO A 10 4.98 13.26 21.66
N ASP A 11 5.80 14.09 22.30
CA ASP A 11 6.53 13.71 23.50
C ASP A 11 5.51 13.62 24.67
N GLY A 12 5.06 12.41 25.01
CA GLY A 12 4.14 12.16 26.14
C GLY A 12 2.99 11.20 25.83
N PRO A 13 2.18 10.82 26.85
CA PRO A 13 1.04 9.92 26.65
C PRO A 13 -0.09 10.60 25.86
N GLU A 14 -0.64 9.89 24.87
CA GLU A 14 -1.78 10.35 24.07
C GLU A 14 -3.05 10.50 24.95
N THR A 15 -3.74 11.63 24.81
CA THR A 15 -5.03 11.82 25.48
C THR A 15 -6.13 10.97 24.85
N ALA A 16 -7.22 10.72 25.58
CA ALA A 16 -8.35 9.96 25.04
C ALA A 16 -8.98 10.60 23.79
N ALA A 17 -9.01 11.94 23.73
CA ALA A 17 -9.54 12.69 22.60
C ALA A 17 -8.66 12.57 21.35
N GLU A 18 -7.34 12.62 21.52
CA GLU A 18 -6.38 12.42 20.44
C GLU A 18 -6.48 11.01 19.87
N ARG A 19 -6.58 10.00 20.74
CA ARG A 19 -6.76 8.60 20.35
C ARG A 19 -8.04 8.40 19.54
N ALA A 20 -9.15 9.01 19.98
CA ALA A 20 -10.42 8.96 19.25
C ALA A 20 -10.32 9.60 17.86
N ARG A 21 -9.66 10.77 17.75
CA ARG A 21 -9.42 11.44 16.47
C ARG A 21 -8.50 10.63 15.56
N ARG A 22 -7.45 10.01 16.10
CA ARG A 22 -6.55 9.13 15.34
C ARG A 22 -7.32 7.92 14.80
N ARG A 23 -8.11 7.25 15.64
CA ARG A 23 -8.95 6.12 15.22
C ARG A 23 -9.91 6.50 14.10
N ARG A 24 -10.64 7.63 14.23
CA ARG A 24 -11.56 8.09 13.18
C ARG A 24 -10.87 8.30 11.83
N ARG A 25 -9.71 8.95 11.81
CA ARG A 25 -8.94 9.17 10.57
C ARG A 25 -8.46 7.86 9.93
N LEU A 26 -8.03 6.92 10.77
CA LEU A 26 -7.65 5.59 10.27
C LEU A 26 -8.87 4.86 9.70
N ALA A 27 -10.03 4.95 10.36
CA ALA A 27 -11.25 4.33 9.88
C ALA A 27 -11.78 4.95 8.57
N GLU A 28 -11.59 6.25 8.36
CA GLU A 28 -11.93 6.92 7.09
C GLU A 28 -11.10 6.40 5.91
N VAL A 29 -9.87 5.93 6.14
CA VAL A 29 -8.96 5.43 5.08
C VAL A 29 -9.03 3.90 4.95
N PHE A 30 -9.04 3.21 6.09
CA PHE A 30 -8.86 1.75 6.17
C PHE A 30 -10.12 1.00 6.62
N GLY A 31 -11.18 1.71 7.03
CA GLY A 31 -12.36 1.12 7.65
C GLY A 31 -12.19 0.88 9.16
N GLU A 32 -13.32 0.62 9.84
CA GLU A 32 -13.34 0.35 11.29
C GLU A 32 -12.88 -1.07 11.65
N VAL A 33 -12.97 -2.02 10.72
CA VAL A 33 -12.69 -3.45 10.93
C VAL A 33 -11.59 -3.88 9.96
N LEU A 34 -10.60 -4.62 10.46
CA LEU A 34 -9.60 -5.24 9.60
C LEU A 34 -10.28 -6.36 8.80
N PRO A 35 -10.13 -6.42 7.46
CA PRO A 35 -10.70 -7.50 6.68
C PRO A 35 -10.18 -8.86 7.16
N GLU A 36 -11.05 -9.88 7.10
CA GLU A 36 -10.71 -11.25 7.47
C GLU A 36 -9.62 -11.85 6.56
N GLN A 37 -9.49 -11.31 5.34
CA GLN A 37 -8.50 -11.70 4.36
C GLN A 37 -7.53 -10.55 4.11
N THR A 38 -6.24 -10.89 4.04
CA THR A 38 -5.17 -9.99 3.61
C THR A 38 -5.02 -10.03 2.09
N GLY A 39 -4.26 -9.08 1.53
CA GLY A 39 -3.98 -9.04 0.10
C GLY A 39 -3.27 -10.29 -0.42
N ASP A 40 -2.41 -10.89 0.40
CA ASP A 40 -1.64 -12.10 0.10
C ASP A 40 -2.52 -13.36 0.10
N ASP A 41 -3.62 -13.37 0.87
CA ASP A 41 -4.59 -14.48 0.91
C ASP A 41 -5.39 -14.61 -0.40
N ARG A 42 -5.32 -13.61 -1.29
CA ARG A 42 -5.94 -13.66 -2.63
C ARG A 42 -5.12 -14.46 -3.65
N GLY A 43 -4.23 -15.34 -3.19
CA GLY A 43 -3.37 -16.19 -4.02
C GLY A 43 -4.08 -17.33 -4.76
N GLY A 44 -5.11 -17.05 -5.57
CA GLY A 44 -5.70 -18.09 -6.42
C GLY A 44 -6.97 -17.78 -7.22
N GLN A 45 -7.47 -16.55 -7.26
CA GLN A 45 -8.65 -16.21 -8.08
C GLN A 45 -8.33 -15.45 -9.37
N ASP A 46 -7.05 -15.18 -9.63
CA ASP A 46 -6.60 -14.80 -10.96
C ASP A 46 -6.64 -16.07 -11.81
N ARG A 47 -7.62 -16.14 -12.72
CA ARG A 47 -7.74 -17.24 -13.68
C ARG A 47 -6.38 -17.37 -14.40
N PRO A 48 -5.71 -18.54 -14.36
CA PRO A 48 -4.42 -18.70 -15.01
C PRO A 48 -4.61 -18.48 -16.52
N GLY A 49 -4.20 -17.32 -17.03
CA GLY A 49 -4.27 -17.00 -18.45
C GLY A 49 -4.64 -15.56 -18.81
N GLU A 50 -5.40 -14.82 -18.00
CA GLU A 50 -5.86 -13.45 -18.36
C GLU A 50 -4.97 -12.36 -17.73
N ASP A 51 -4.51 -12.54 -16.49
CA ASP A 51 -3.67 -11.56 -15.77
C ASP A 51 -2.18 -11.63 -16.11
N ASP A 52 -1.66 -12.79 -16.53
CA ASP A 52 -0.22 -12.96 -16.77
C ASP A 52 0.29 -12.06 -17.91
N ARG A 53 -0.51 -11.90 -18.98
CA ARG A 53 -0.14 -11.04 -20.13
C ARG A 53 -0.19 -9.56 -19.75
N ALA A 54 -1.17 -9.16 -18.96
CA ALA A 54 -1.30 -7.79 -18.47
C ALA A 54 -0.21 -7.43 -17.45
N ALA A 55 0.14 -8.37 -16.56
CA ALA A 55 1.23 -8.21 -15.60
C ALA A 55 2.59 -8.09 -16.30
N ASP A 56 2.83 -8.90 -17.32
CA ASP A 56 4.06 -8.90 -18.12
C ASP A 56 4.18 -7.63 -19.00
N GLU A 57 3.07 -7.16 -19.58
CA GLU A 57 3.02 -5.89 -20.32
C GLU A 57 3.28 -4.68 -19.40
N ARG A 58 2.69 -4.67 -18.20
CA ARG A 58 2.95 -3.64 -17.18
C ARG A 58 4.41 -3.64 -16.76
N LEU A 59 4.99 -4.82 -16.51
CA LEU A 59 6.39 -4.95 -16.13
C LEU A 59 7.31 -4.36 -17.22
N ARG A 60 7.09 -4.71 -18.50
CA ARG A 60 7.87 -4.14 -19.62
C ARG A 60 7.76 -2.61 -19.70
N ARG A 61 6.59 -2.04 -19.41
CA ARG A 61 6.37 -0.58 -19.43
C ARG A 61 7.09 0.15 -18.30
N ASP A 62 7.22 -0.50 -17.15
CA ASP A 62 7.79 0.09 -15.94
C ASP A 62 9.30 -0.20 -15.78
N VAL A 63 9.92 -0.92 -16.73
CA VAL A 63 11.38 -1.13 -16.77
C VAL A 63 12.08 0.19 -17.12
N PRO A 64 12.95 0.73 -16.24
CA PRO A 64 13.72 1.94 -16.53
C PRO A 64 14.67 1.74 -17.72
N PRO A 65 14.95 2.78 -18.52
CA PRO A 65 15.68 2.68 -19.80
C PRO A 65 17.14 2.21 -19.68
N HIS A 66 17.68 2.12 -18.46
CA HIS A 66 19.04 1.62 -18.20
C HIS A 66 19.10 0.11 -17.89
N HIS A 67 17.96 -0.58 -17.84
CA HIS A 67 17.90 -2.05 -17.80
C HIS A 67 17.65 -2.61 -19.21
N GLY A 68 18.51 -2.22 -20.15
CA GLY A 68 18.71 -2.99 -21.37
C GLY A 68 19.61 -4.19 -21.08
N PRO A 69 19.57 -5.27 -21.88
CA PRO A 69 20.55 -6.33 -21.77
C PRO A 69 21.93 -5.72 -21.96
N VAL A 70 22.77 -5.82 -20.93
CA VAL A 70 24.21 -5.71 -21.11
C VAL A 70 24.61 -6.86 -22.04
N GLY A 71 24.78 -6.53 -23.32
CA GLY A 71 25.49 -7.38 -24.27
C GLY A 71 26.98 -7.40 -23.96
#